data_AF-A0AAD1YAC1-F1
#
_entry.id   AF-A0AAD1YAC1-F1
#
_cell.length_a   1.000
_cell.length_b   1.000
_cell.length_c   1.000
_cell.angle_alpha   90.00
_cell.angle_beta   90.00
_cell.angle_gamma   90.00
#
_symmetry.space_group_name_H-M   'P 1'
#
loop_
_entity.id
_entity.type
_entity.pdbx_description
1 polymer ?
#
loop_
_entity_poly.entity_id
_entity_poly.type
_entity_poly.pdbx_seq_one_letter_code
_entity_poly.pdbx_strand_id
1 'polypeptide(L)'
;MFRTKNRLPALSYYYKGQRTSIWRSAQCMTGIMGQRCKEDEAMINQIIMTAPVHRKLYIVDARSQLAAHGNRVKGGGFEQEQYYSQCQVDFGNIENIHAVRDAYKSLALLCNSHLQTKNQKKIMSKIEGSGWLGLLKNILHYSSEIANRVAVLKQNCLVHCSDGWDRTAQLCSLSEMMIDPYYRTVRGFEALIEKEWVSFGHKFGSRSGHFCDDTVCPGERSPVFVQFMDACYQLLTQFPTHFQFNTKLLLFLAHHVYSCKFGTFLGDNERTREKEGLIKDKTTSIWTYVNDNVYDFLNPFYQESDDILKPSCDYLAIKLWKEHFLAFSEITKYQPDEAQISPDDHKDSIMKKVLMENLLMKKRIAQLEASEQEYPS
;
A
#
# COMPACT_ATOMS: atom_id res chain seq x y z
N MET A 1 -10.87 0.47 27.83
CA MET A 1 -10.16 -0.35 26.81
C MET A 1 -8.88 0.37 26.42
N PHE A 2 -7.75 -0.32 26.31
CA PHE A 2 -6.41 0.30 26.30
C PHE A 2 -5.84 0.67 24.93
N ARG A 3 -6.48 0.24 23.83
CA ARG A 3 -6.09 0.63 22.46
C ARG A 3 -7.11 1.60 21.88
N THR A 4 -6.62 2.65 21.22
CA THR A 4 -7.47 3.70 20.63
C THR A 4 -8.55 3.09 19.73
N LYS A 5 -9.80 3.56 19.90
CA LYS A 5 -10.98 3.10 19.14
C LYS A 5 -11.18 1.58 19.17
N ASN A 6 -10.69 0.91 20.20
CA ASN A 6 -10.81 -0.54 20.40
C ASN A 6 -10.16 -1.37 19.28
N ARG A 7 -9.14 -0.82 18.61
CA ARG A 7 -8.39 -1.51 17.56
C ARG A 7 -7.20 -2.23 18.17
N LEU A 8 -7.53 -3.37 18.78
CA LEU A 8 -6.58 -4.27 19.44
C LEU A 8 -5.57 -4.84 18.43
N PRO A 9 -4.38 -5.30 18.88
CA PRO A 9 -3.49 -6.10 18.05
C PRO A 9 -4.22 -7.24 17.34
N ALA A 10 -4.15 -7.25 16.02
CA ALA A 10 -4.74 -8.29 15.18
C ALA A 10 -3.69 -8.80 14.20
N LEU A 11 -3.73 -10.09 13.89
CA LEU A 11 -2.85 -10.70 12.91
C LEU A 11 -3.16 -10.12 11.52
N SER A 12 -2.14 -9.55 10.89
CA SER A 12 -2.17 -9.05 9.50
C SER A 12 -1.72 -10.16 8.55
N TYR A 13 -0.59 -10.78 8.88
CA TYR A 13 0.09 -11.75 8.03
C TYR A 13 0.89 -12.76 8.85
N TYR A 14 0.96 -14.00 8.37
CA TYR A 14 1.80 -15.05 8.94
C TYR A 14 2.68 -15.64 7.84
N TYR A 15 3.99 -15.47 7.98
CA TYR A 15 4.96 -16.02 7.05
C TYR A 15 5.33 -17.45 7.45
N LYS A 16 4.82 -18.42 6.68
CA LYS A 16 5.04 -19.85 6.95
C LYS A 16 6.53 -20.24 6.94
N GLY A 17 7.34 -19.60 6.08
CA GLY A 17 8.76 -19.93 5.91
C GLY A 17 9.60 -19.77 7.19
N GLN A 18 9.42 -18.67 7.93
CA GLN A 18 10.10 -18.45 9.22
C GLN A 18 9.20 -18.64 10.45
N ARG A 19 7.91 -18.93 10.24
CA ARG A 19 6.88 -19.00 11.29
C ARG A 19 6.81 -17.71 12.11
N THR A 20 6.89 -16.60 11.41
CA THR A 20 6.83 -15.24 11.95
C THR A 20 5.58 -14.52 11.46
N SER A 21 5.26 -13.39 12.07
CA SER A 21 4.00 -12.70 11.82
C SER A 21 4.11 -11.19 11.88
N ILE A 22 3.25 -10.53 11.10
CA ILE A 22 2.97 -9.10 11.16
C ILE A 22 1.63 -8.93 11.86
N TRP A 23 1.61 -8.09 12.88
CA TRP A 23 0.44 -7.69 13.63
C TRP A 23 0.19 -6.21 13.41
N ARG A 24 -1.07 -5.79 13.57
CA ARG A 24 -1.45 -4.38 13.45
C ARG A 24 -2.38 -3.94 14.57
N SER A 25 -2.30 -2.68 14.97
CA SER A 25 -3.19 -2.09 15.99
C SER A 25 -3.31 -0.58 15.86
N ALA A 26 -4.13 0.04 16.71
CA ALA A 26 -3.99 1.47 17.04
C ALA A 26 -3.03 1.67 18.23
N GLN A 27 -2.68 2.92 18.53
CA GLN A 27 -1.83 3.23 19.68
C GLN A 27 -2.43 2.75 21.01
N CYS A 28 -1.57 2.40 21.96
CA CYS A 28 -1.94 2.22 23.36
C CYS A 28 -2.28 3.56 24.03
N MET A 29 -3.12 3.51 25.07
CA MET A 29 -3.61 4.66 25.83
C MET A 29 -2.80 4.84 27.12
N THR A 30 -1.48 4.98 27.01
CA THR A 30 -0.60 5.12 28.18
C THR A 30 -0.74 6.49 28.84
N GLY A 31 -1.02 7.54 28.07
CA GLY A 31 -1.15 8.91 28.58
C GLY A 31 0.12 9.43 29.29
N ILE A 32 0.05 10.65 29.82
CA ILE A 32 1.18 11.26 30.55
C ILE A 32 1.53 10.49 31.83
N MET A 33 0.50 9.95 32.52
CA MET A 33 0.67 9.22 33.77
C MET A 33 1.24 7.81 33.58
N GLY A 34 1.46 7.37 32.33
CA GLY A 34 2.01 6.04 32.06
C GLY A 34 1.08 4.91 32.51
N GLN A 35 -0.22 5.07 32.26
CA GLN A 35 -1.22 4.02 32.47
C GLN A 35 -0.79 2.73 31.79
N ARG A 36 -1.09 1.62 32.46
CA ARG A 36 -0.75 0.26 32.04
C ARG A 36 -1.99 -0.59 31.93
N CYS A 37 -1.91 -1.65 31.14
CA CYS A 37 -2.98 -2.63 30.99
C CYS A 37 -2.36 -4.02 30.96
N LYS A 38 -2.68 -4.83 31.99
CA LYS A 38 -2.13 -6.17 32.14
C LYS A 38 -2.54 -7.08 30.98
N GLU A 39 -3.75 -6.88 30.46
CA GLU A 39 -4.31 -7.64 29.34
C GLU A 39 -3.59 -7.32 28.03
N ASP A 40 -3.24 -6.05 27.79
CA ASP A 40 -2.45 -5.64 26.62
C ASP A 40 -1.02 -6.17 26.72
N GLU A 41 -0.37 -6.03 27.88
CA GLU A 41 0.97 -6.59 28.14
C GLU A 41 0.97 -8.12 27.94
N ALA A 42 -0.05 -8.84 28.43
CA ALA A 42 -0.20 -10.27 28.23
C ALA A 42 -0.41 -10.61 26.74
N MET A 43 -1.22 -9.85 26.02
CA MET A 43 -1.43 -10.04 24.58
C MET A 43 -0.14 -9.86 23.78
N ILE A 44 0.62 -8.80 24.05
CA ILE A 44 1.92 -8.55 23.42
C ILE A 44 2.91 -9.68 23.74
N ASN A 45 2.93 -10.18 24.97
CA ASN A 45 3.74 -11.33 25.35
C ASN A 45 3.34 -12.59 24.57
N GLN A 46 2.04 -12.87 24.38
CA GLN A 46 1.61 -14.00 23.55
C GLN A 46 2.06 -13.85 22.09
N ILE A 47 1.99 -12.64 21.53
CA ILE A 47 2.52 -12.35 20.20
C ILE A 47 4.02 -12.67 20.13
N ILE A 48 4.82 -12.22 21.10
CA ILE A 48 6.25 -12.55 21.18
C ILE A 48 6.47 -14.06 21.21
N MET A 49 5.64 -14.79 21.96
CA MET A 49 5.82 -16.22 22.16
C MET A 49 5.47 -17.09 20.95
N THR A 50 4.79 -16.53 19.93
CA THR A 50 4.49 -17.25 18.68
C THR A 50 5.71 -17.39 17.77
N ALA A 51 6.72 -16.50 17.89
CA ALA A 51 7.97 -16.61 17.14
C ALA A 51 8.82 -17.80 17.66
N PRO A 52 9.40 -18.64 16.78
CA PRO A 52 10.10 -19.85 17.21
C PRO A 52 11.45 -19.55 17.88
N VAL A 53 12.16 -18.50 17.44
CA VAL A 53 13.56 -18.24 17.83
C VAL A 53 13.72 -16.88 18.49
N HIS A 54 13.45 -15.78 17.78
CA HIS A 54 13.63 -14.44 18.33
C HIS A 54 12.46 -14.02 19.22
N ARG A 55 12.60 -14.23 20.53
CA ARG A 55 11.64 -13.84 21.59
C ARG A 55 11.69 -12.34 21.89
N LYS A 56 11.70 -11.50 20.85
CA LYS A 56 11.55 -10.05 20.91
C LYS A 56 10.56 -9.59 19.85
N LEU A 57 9.70 -8.63 20.17
CA LEU A 57 8.78 -8.03 19.21
C LEU A 57 9.38 -6.74 18.66
N TYR A 58 9.41 -6.60 17.33
CA TYR A 58 9.73 -5.32 16.71
C TYR A 58 8.44 -4.51 16.54
N ILE A 59 8.37 -3.33 17.14
CA ILE A 59 7.21 -2.45 17.06
C ILE A 59 7.56 -1.26 16.18
N VAL A 60 6.80 -1.06 15.11
CA VAL A 60 6.88 0.13 14.27
C VAL A 60 5.71 1.04 14.63
N ASP A 61 6.00 2.11 15.36
CA ASP A 61 5.09 3.25 15.47
C ASP A 61 5.34 4.12 14.24
N ALA A 62 4.41 4.12 13.29
CA ALA A 62 4.59 4.84 12.03
C ALA A 62 4.77 6.36 12.18
N ARG A 63 4.52 6.92 13.37
CA ARG A 63 4.66 8.36 13.64
C ARG A 63 6.13 8.75 13.84
N SER A 64 6.39 10.05 13.83
CA SER A 64 7.62 10.57 14.43
C SER A 64 7.57 10.42 15.95
N GLN A 65 8.74 10.29 16.58
CA GLN A 65 8.84 10.26 18.04
C GLN A 65 8.16 11.48 18.68
N LEU A 66 8.34 12.67 18.10
CA LEU A 66 7.68 13.90 18.57
C LEU A 66 6.14 13.79 18.52
N ALA A 67 5.59 13.29 17.41
CA ALA A 67 4.15 13.12 17.27
C ALA A 67 3.60 12.05 18.23
N ALA A 68 4.35 10.96 18.48
CA ALA A 68 3.97 9.93 19.46
C ALA A 68 3.92 10.50 20.89
N HIS A 69 4.91 11.30 21.28
CA HIS A 69 4.90 12.01 22.57
C HIS A 69 3.76 13.04 22.65
N GLY A 70 3.48 13.77 21.57
CA GLY A 70 2.33 14.67 21.50
C GLY A 70 0.98 13.95 21.67
N ASN A 71 0.84 12.73 21.14
CA ASN A 71 -0.36 11.91 21.37
C ASN A 71 -0.44 11.40 22.81
N ARG A 72 0.70 11.13 23.46
CA ARG A 72 0.74 10.77 24.88
C ARG A 72 0.18 11.87 25.78
N VAL A 73 0.43 13.14 25.45
CA VAL A 73 -0.19 14.30 26.12
C VAL A 73 -1.72 14.28 25.99
N LYS A 74 -2.24 13.80 24.85
CA LYS A 74 -3.68 13.70 24.56
C LYS A 74 -4.33 12.40 25.06
N GLY A 75 -3.62 11.61 25.87
CA GLY A 75 -4.11 10.34 26.43
C GLY A 75 -3.82 9.09 25.59
N GLY A 76 -3.28 9.24 24.38
CA GLY A 76 -2.72 8.13 23.59
C GLY A 76 -1.33 7.73 24.09
N GLY A 77 -0.44 7.30 23.19
CA GLY A 77 0.95 7.01 23.55
C GLY A 77 1.59 5.91 22.69
N PHE A 78 2.59 5.24 23.26
CA PHE A 78 3.33 4.13 22.67
C PHE A 78 3.87 3.23 23.80
N GLU A 79 4.28 2.01 23.43
CA GLU A 79 4.79 0.98 24.32
C GLU A 79 6.11 1.43 24.95
N GLN A 80 6.14 1.56 26.28
CA GLN A 80 7.34 1.98 27.01
C GLN A 80 8.20 0.77 27.35
N GLU A 81 9.49 0.82 27.02
CA GLU A 81 10.46 -0.28 27.21
C GLU A 81 10.49 -0.83 28.65
N GLN A 82 10.25 0.03 29.65
CA GLN A 82 10.17 -0.39 31.06
C GLN A 82 9.08 -1.44 31.33
N TYR A 83 7.96 -1.39 30.58
CA TYR A 83 6.81 -2.28 30.76
C TYR A 83 6.70 -3.32 29.64
N TYR A 84 7.32 -3.04 28.49
CA TYR A 84 7.37 -3.90 27.31
C TYR A 84 8.83 -4.29 27.03
N SER A 85 9.49 -4.92 28.00
CA SER A 85 10.95 -5.16 28.00
C SER A 85 11.47 -6.05 26.87
N GLN A 86 10.59 -6.84 26.25
CA GLN A 86 10.91 -7.67 25.09
C GLN A 86 10.54 -6.99 23.76
N CYS A 87 10.09 -5.74 23.78
CA CYS A 87 9.74 -4.97 22.60
C CYS A 87 10.84 -3.98 22.26
N GLN A 88 11.16 -3.87 20.97
CA GLN A 88 11.96 -2.80 20.41
C GLN A 88 11.03 -1.88 19.62
N VAL A 89 10.86 -0.64 20.07
CA VAL A 89 10.03 0.36 19.38
C VAL A 89 10.90 1.21 18.48
N ASP A 90 10.51 1.34 17.21
CA ASP A 90 11.08 2.29 16.27
C ASP A 90 10.02 3.25 15.72
N PHE A 91 10.45 4.47 15.38
CA PHE A 91 9.57 5.56 14.98
C PHE A 91 9.68 5.87 13.49
N GLY A 92 8.63 5.49 12.76
CA GLY A 92 8.52 5.51 11.30
C GLY A 92 8.79 6.85 10.63
N ASN A 93 8.56 7.96 11.35
CA ASN A 93 8.58 9.31 10.80
C ASN A 93 7.73 9.44 9.51
N ILE A 94 6.59 8.75 9.48
CA ILE A 94 5.64 8.82 8.38
C ILE A 94 4.60 9.87 8.72
N GLU A 95 4.51 10.85 7.81
CA GLU A 95 3.70 12.03 7.95
C GLU A 95 2.20 11.74 8.11
N ASN A 96 1.51 12.67 8.75
CA ASN A 96 0.06 12.55 8.95
C ASN A 96 -0.73 12.88 7.67
N ILE A 97 -2.05 12.68 7.73
CA ILE A 97 -2.95 12.89 6.60
C ILE A 97 -2.92 14.33 6.05
N HIS A 98 -2.61 15.34 6.87
CA HIS A 98 -2.55 16.74 6.44
C HIS A 98 -1.30 17.00 5.61
N ALA A 99 -0.13 16.55 6.07
CA ALA A 99 1.10 16.66 5.30
C ALA A 99 1.04 15.88 3.97
N VAL A 100 0.41 14.70 3.96
CA VAL A 100 0.15 13.94 2.72
C VAL A 100 -0.76 14.72 1.76
N ARG A 101 -1.85 15.31 2.29
CA ARG A 101 -2.77 16.13 1.50
C ARG A 101 -2.07 17.35 0.91
N ASP A 102 -1.27 18.05 1.71
CA ASP A 102 -0.64 19.30 1.31
C ASP A 102 0.48 19.04 0.28
N ALA A 103 1.25 17.96 0.44
CA ALA A 103 2.23 17.51 -0.56
C ALA A 103 1.57 17.12 -1.88
N TYR A 104 0.46 16.36 -1.84
CA TYR A 104 -0.29 15.99 -3.05
C TYR A 104 -0.85 17.22 -3.77
N LYS A 105 -1.46 18.15 -3.02
CA LYS A 105 -1.97 19.41 -3.60
C LYS A 105 -0.84 20.21 -4.25
N SER A 106 0.30 20.33 -3.59
CA SER A 106 1.48 21.00 -4.13
C SER A 106 1.92 20.36 -5.45
N LEU A 107 2.08 19.03 -5.48
CA LEU A 107 2.48 18.31 -6.68
C LEU A 107 1.44 18.42 -7.82
N ALA A 108 0.16 18.20 -7.52
CA ALA A 108 -0.91 18.26 -8.51
C ALA A 108 -1.05 19.66 -9.14
N LEU A 109 -0.93 20.72 -8.34
CA LEU A 109 -0.94 22.10 -8.85
C LEU A 109 0.25 22.37 -9.78
N LEU A 110 1.45 21.89 -9.42
CA LEU A 110 2.65 22.05 -10.27
C LEU A 110 2.50 21.32 -11.62
N CYS A 111 1.85 20.16 -11.61
CA CYS A 111 1.59 19.38 -12.82
C CYS A 111 0.49 20.00 -13.70
N ASN A 112 -0.54 20.58 -13.08
CA ASN A 112 -1.68 21.20 -13.76
C ASN A 112 -1.43 22.63 -14.25
N SER A 113 -0.47 23.37 -13.68
CA SER A 113 -0.23 24.77 -14.07
C SER A 113 0.35 24.96 -15.48
N HIS A 114 0.39 23.89 -16.28
CA HIS A 114 1.33 23.65 -17.38
C HIS A 114 2.76 23.89 -16.87
N LEU A 115 3.65 22.91 -16.94
CA LEU A 115 5.06 23.20 -16.70
C LEU A 115 5.53 24.11 -17.85
N GLN A 116 5.26 25.42 -17.74
CA GLN A 116 5.42 26.42 -18.81
C GLN A 116 6.90 26.62 -19.19
N THR A 117 7.80 26.00 -18.42
CA THR A 117 9.22 26.01 -18.68
C THR A 117 9.66 24.63 -19.15
N LYS A 118 10.36 24.56 -20.29
CA LYS A 118 11.06 23.36 -20.74
C LYS A 118 12.31 23.04 -19.89
N ASN A 119 12.61 23.83 -18.86
CA ASN A 119 13.78 23.65 -18.00
C ASN A 119 13.56 22.49 -17.00
N GLN A 120 14.12 21.33 -17.33
CA GLN A 120 14.03 20.10 -16.53
C GLN A 120 14.54 20.26 -15.09
N LYS A 121 15.62 21.04 -14.87
CA LYS A 121 16.17 21.25 -13.51
C LYS A 121 15.18 22.00 -12.62
N LYS A 122 14.50 23.01 -13.17
CA LYS A 122 13.48 23.79 -12.44
C LYS A 122 12.23 22.96 -12.15
N ILE A 123 11.85 22.07 -13.08
CA ILE A 123 10.76 21.11 -12.86
C ILE A 123 11.11 20.14 -11.74
N MET A 124 12.31 19.56 -11.78
CA MET A 124 12.76 18.60 -10.76
C MET A 124 12.79 19.25 -9.37
N SER A 125 13.41 20.43 -9.24
CA SER A 125 13.44 21.17 -7.97
C SER A 125 12.03 21.48 -7.43
N LYS A 126 11.06 21.75 -8.30
CA LYS A 126 9.65 21.95 -7.90
C LYS A 126 8.99 20.65 -7.43
N ILE A 127 9.23 19.54 -8.12
CA ILE A 127 8.73 18.22 -7.71
C ILE A 127 9.33 17.86 -6.34
N GLU A 128 10.63 18.04 -6.16
CA GLU A 128 11.31 17.83 -4.87
C GLU A 128 10.70 18.72 -3.78
N GLY A 129 10.47 20.00 -4.08
CA GLY A 129 9.83 20.97 -3.18
C GLY A 129 8.39 20.64 -2.81
N SER A 130 7.69 19.75 -3.52
CA SER A 130 6.36 19.25 -3.12
C SER A 130 6.42 18.35 -1.89
N GLY A 131 7.58 17.74 -1.60
CA GLY A 131 7.78 16.78 -0.53
C GLY A 131 7.20 15.38 -0.81
N TRP A 132 6.42 15.18 -1.88
CA TRP A 132 5.71 13.92 -2.15
C TRP A 132 6.63 12.69 -2.20
N LEU A 133 7.73 12.77 -2.96
CA LEU A 133 8.69 11.66 -3.07
C LEU A 133 9.38 11.35 -1.73
N GLY A 134 9.57 12.37 -0.89
CA GLY A 134 10.10 12.21 0.46
C GLY A 134 9.15 11.41 1.36
N LEU A 135 7.84 11.54 1.16
CA LEU A 135 6.85 10.74 1.90
C LEU A 135 6.91 9.26 1.53
N LEU A 136 7.10 8.94 0.24
CA LEU A 136 7.21 7.56 -0.24
C LEU A 136 8.44 6.86 0.33
N LYS A 137 9.55 7.59 0.49
CA LYS A 137 10.80 7.06 1.03
C LYS A 137 10.62 6.35 2.37
N ASN A 138 10.00 7.01 3.35
CA ASN A 138 9.86 6.45 4.69
C ASN A 138 8.88 5.28 4.70
N ILE A 139 7.82 5.35 3.89
CA ILE A 139 6.84 4.25 3.73
C ILE A 139 7.55 3.00 3.17
N LEU A 140 8.32 3.13 2.09
CA LEU A 140 9.05 2.02 1.49
C LEU A 140 10.14 1.48 2.43
N HIS A 141 10.88 2.37 3.10
CA HIS A 141 11.94 1.99 4.02
C HIS A 141 11.42 1.13 5.17
N TYR A 142 10.39 1.60 5.88
CA TYR A 142 9.85 0.85 7.02
C TYR A 142 9.10 -0.41 6.59
N SER A 143 8.45 -0.42 5.42
CA SER A 143 7.86 -1.65 4.88
C SER A 143 8.93 -2.69 4.55
N SER A 144 10.05 -2.27 3.96
CA SER A 144 11.21 -3.13 3.67
C SER A 144 11.85 -3.64 4.95
N GLU A 145 11.96 -2.81 5.99
CA GLU A 145 12.47 -3.24 7.29
C GLU A 145 11.54 -4.25 7.99
N ILE A 146 10.22 -4.03 7.97
CA ILE A 146 9.24 -5.01 8.48
C ILE A 146 9.36 -6.34 7.72
N ALA A 147 9.46 -6.28 6.38
CA ALA A 147 9.65 -7.47 5.55
C ALA A 147 10.94 -8.23 5.89
N ASN A 148 12.05 -7.51 6.05
CA ASN A 148 13.33 -8.06 6.46
C ASN A 148 13.26 -8.72 7.85
N ARG A 149 12.60 -8.07 8.83
CA ARG A 149 12.42 -8.60 10.19
C ARG A 149 11.68 -9.93 10.19
N VAL A 150 10.59 -10.00 9.43
CA VAL A 150 9.71 -11.18 9.38
C VAL A 150 10.35 -12.31 8.58
N ALA A 151 10.83 -12.02 7.37
CA ALA A 151 11.22 -13.05 6.42
C ALA A 151 12.69 -13.48 6.53
N VAL A 152 13.57 -12.62 7.06
CA VAL A 152 15.01 -12.87 7.18
C VAL A 152 15.43 -13.01 8.64
N LEU A 153 15.11 -12.02 9.48
CA LEU A 153 15.55 -11.98 10.88
C LEU A 153 14.69 -12.82 11.83
N LYS A 154 13.67 -13.52 11.31
CA LYS A 154 12.80 -14.44 12.05
C LYS A 154 12.17 -13.80 13.30
N GLN A 155 11.77 -12.54 13.18
CA GLN A 155 11.19 -11.74 14.25
C GLN A 155 9.74 -11.36 13.93
N ASN A 156 8.86 -11.41 14.93
CA ASN A 156 7.52 -10.87 14.79
C ASN A 156 7.54 -9.33 14.78
N CYS A 157 6.58 -8.75 14.08
CA CYS A 157 6.40 -7.31 14.00
C CYS A 157 5.00 -6.90 14.47
N LEU A 158 4.88 -5.76 15.18
CA LEU A 158 3.62 -5.06 15.42
C LEU A 158 3.71 -3.67 14.81
N VAL A 159 2.75 -3.31 13.96
CA VAL A 159 2.68 -2.03 13.28
C VAL A 159 1.50 -1.25 13.82
N HIS A 160 1.72 0.00 14.23
CA HIS A 160 0.62 0.89 14.58
C HIS A 160 0.95 2.34 14.21
N CYS A 161 -0.04 3.21 14.39
CA CYS A 161 0.14 4.66 14.34
C CYS A 161 -0.77 5.25 15.43
N SER A 162 -1.42 6.40 15.21
CA SER A 162 -2.47 6.87 16.12
C SER A 162 -3.70 5.96 16.07
N ASP A 163 -4.43 5.93 14.94
CA ASP A 163 -5.70 5.21 14.82
C ASP A 163 -5.60 3.82 14.16
N GLY A 164 -4.45 3.46 13.58
CA GLY A 164 -4.22 2.11 13.05
C GLY A 164 -4.88 1.78 11.70
N TRP A 165 -5.30 2.78 10.91
CA TRP A 165 -6.00 2.58 9.62
C TRP A 165 -5.44 3.35 8.41
N ASP A 166 -4.48 4.26 8.59
CA ASP A 166 -3.85 5.01 7.48
C ASP A 166 -2.45 4.44 7.22
N ARG A 167 -1.44 4.98 7.89
CA ARG A 167 -0.03 4.55 7.78
C ARG A 167 0.18 3.07 8.10
N THR A 168 -0.58 2.55 9.06
CA THR A 168 -0.55 1.12 9.40
C THR A 168 -0.98 0.24 8.24
N ALA A 169 -2.02 0.63 7.49
CA ALA A 169 -2.47 -0.12 6.31
C ALA A 169 -1.41 -0.07 5.20
N GLN A 170 -0.79 1.09 4.97
CA GLN A 170 0.32 1.24 4.02
C GLN A 170 1.48 0.29 4.33
N LEU A 171 1.98 0.35 5.57
CA LEU A 171 3.12 -0.46 5.99
C LEU A 171 2.84 -1.96 5.97
N CYS A 172 1.68 -2.40 6.48
CA CYS A 172 1.33 -3.82 6.48
C CYS A 172 1.21 -4.34 5.04
N SER A 173 0.44 -3.64 4.20
CA SER A 173 0.20 -4.07 2.81
C SER A 173 1.49 -4.19 1.99
N LEU A 174 2.37 -3.17 2.07
CA LEU A 174 3.62 -3.18 1.32
C LEU A 174 4.59 -4.25 1.83
N SER A 175 4.65 -4.45 3.16
CA SER A 175 5.49 -5.52 3.74
C SER A 175 5.00 -6.90 3.29
N GLU A 176 3.68 -7.11 3.28
CA GLU A 176 3.07 -8.35 2.79
C GLU A 176 3.39 -8.59 1.31
N MET A 177 3.32 -7.57 0.45
CA MET A 177 3.70 -7.70 -0.97
C MET A 177 5.19 -8.00 -1.18
N MET A 178 6.06 -7.45 -0.32
CA MET A 178 7.50 -7.69 -0.37
C MET A 178 7.85 -9.13 0.05
N ILE A 179 7.07 -9.73 0.95
CA ILE A 179 7.32 -11.09 1.43
C ILE A 179 6.64 -12.13 0.54
N ASP A 180 5.35 -11.94 0.21
CA ASP A 180 4.51 -12.99 -0.35
C ASP A 180 4.27 -12.80 -1.86
N PRO A 181 4.68 -13.75 -2.71
CA PRO A 181 4.40 -13.72 -4.14
C PRO A 181 2.90 -13.70 -4.47
N TYR A 182 2.06 -14.28 -3.61
CA TYR A 182 0.61 -14.30 -3.81
C TYR A 182 0.08 -12.88 -3.99
N TYR A 183 0.46 -11.94 -3.12
CA TYR A 183 0.00 -10.55 -3.16
C TYR A 183 0.53 -9.73 -4.33
N ARG A 184 1.43 -10.31 -5.15
CA ARG A 184 1.92 -9.73 -6.41
C ARG A 184 1.13 -10.22 -7.62
N THR A 185 0.23 -11.17 -7.44
CA THR A 185 -0.76 -11.58 -8.44
C THR A 185 -1.93 -10.59 -8.48
N VAL A 186 -2.71 -10.55 -9.57
CA VAL A 186 -3.93 -9.72 -9.64
C VAL A 186 -4.88 -10.08 -8.50
N ARG A 187 -5.13 -11.39 -8.30
CA ARG A 187 -6.03 -11.91 -7.26
C ARG A 187 -5.51 -11.69 -5.85
N GLY A 188 -4.21 -11.84 -5.63
CA GLY A 188 -3.65 -11.57 -4.31
C GLY A 188 -3.63 -10.08 -3.99
N PHE A 189 -3.34 -9.20 -4.96
CA PHE A 189 -3.43 -7.76 -4.75
C PHE A 189 -4.86 -7.32 -4.42
N GLU A 190 -5.84 -7.94 -5.06
CA GLU A 190 -7.27 -7.83 -4.75
C GLU A 190 -7.56 -8.18 -3.28
N ALA A 191 -7.15 -9.38 -2.87
CA ALA A 191 -7.32 -9.88 -1.50
C ALA A 191 -6.58 -9.01 -0.47
N LEU A 192 -5.39 -8.51 -0.82
CA LEU A 192 -4.61 -7.62 0.02
C LEU A 192 -5.36 -6.31 0.31
N ILE A 193 -5.92 -5.68 -0.74
CA ILE A 193 -6.66 -4.43 -0.58
C ILE A 193 -7.95 -4.66 0.21
N GLU A 194 -8.71 -5.71 -0.12
CA GLU A 194 -9.92 -6.06 0.61
C GLU A 194 -9.64 -6.33 2.10
N LYS A 195 -8.54 -7.01 2.41
CA LYS A 195 -8.10 -7.29 3.77
C LYS A 195 -7.57 -6.03 4.47
N GLU A 196 -6.44 -5.50 4.01
CA GLU A 196 -5.66 -4.51 4.75
C GLU A 196 -6.26 -3.10 4.76
N TRP A 197 -7.11 -2.80 3.77
CA TRP A 197 -7.71 -1.48 3.60
C TRP A 197 -9.21 -1.50 3.84
N VAL A 198 -9.94 -2.36 3.13
CA VAL A 198 -11.42 -2.35 3.18
C VAL A 198 -11.91 -2.89 4.51
N SER A 199 -11.62 -4.16 4.85
CA SER A 199 -12.15 -4.79 6.07
C SER A 199 -11.52 -4.22 7.34
N PHE A 200 -10.21 -3.96 7.34
CA PHE A 200 -9.55 -3.28 8.46
C PHE A 200 -9.99 -1.81 8.65
N GLY A 201 -10.82 -1.25 7.76
CA GLY A 201 -11.52 0.00 8.01
C GLY A 201 -10.67 1.25 7.79
N HIS A 202 -9.88 1.26 6.71
CA HIS A 202 -9.46 2.53 6.14
C HIS A 202 -10.70 3.35 5.79
N LYS A 203 -10.71 4.62 6.21
CA LYS A 203 -11.85 5.52 6.07
C LYS A 203 -11.98 6.07 4.64
N PHE A 204 -12.22 5.19 3.66
CA PHE A 204 -12.24 5.59 2.23
C PHE A 204 -13.22 6.75 1.96
N GLY A 205 -14.44 6.69 2.49
CA GLY A 205 -15.44 7.75 2.31
C GLY A 205 -14.94 9.12 2.81
N SER A 206 -14.45 9.17 4.06
CA SER A 206 -13.89 10.39 4.65
C SER A 206 -12.62 10.87 3.93
N ARG A 207 -11.71 9.95 3.56
CA ARG A 207 -10.40 10.29 2.97
C ARG A 207 -10.54 10.77 1.53
N SER A 208 -11.46 10.17 0.77
CA SER A 208 -11.75 10.52 -0.62
C SER A 208 -12.79 11.62 -0.77
N GLY A 209 -13.53 11.96 0.29
CA GLY A 209 -14.57 12.99 0.26
C GLY A 209 -15.85 12.54 -0.45
N HIS A 210 -16.19 11.26 -0.37
CA HIS A 210 -17.42 10.73 -0.98
C HIS A 210 -18.63 11.27 -0.24
N PHE A 211 -19.50 12.00 -0.95
CA PHE A 211 -20.75 12.55 -0.42
C PHE A 211 -20.58 13.44 0.84
N CYS A 212 -19.34 13.86 1.16
CA CYS A 212 -19.03 14.74 2.27
C CYS A 212 -18.05 15.82 1.81
N ASP A 213 -18.39 17.08 2.06
CA ASP A 213 -17.48 18.21 1.86
C ASP A 213 -16.76 18.60 3.16
N ASP A 214 -15.90 19.62 3.09
CA ASP A 214 -15.15 20.09 4.26
C ASP A 214 -16.06 20.70 5.35
N THR A 215 -17.36 20.93 5.10
CA THR A 215 -18.31 21.35 6.13
C THR A 215 -18.76 20.16 6.99
N VAL A 216 -18.83 18.96 6.40
CA VAL A 216 -19.28 17.73 7.08
C VAL A 216 -18.11 17.00 7.72
N CYS A 217 -16.94 16.97 7.07
CA CYS A 217 -15.74 16.24 7.53
C CYS A 217 -14.48 17.12 7.41
N PRO A 218 -14.39 18.23 8.16
CA PRO A 218 -13.32 19.21 8.01
C PRO A 218 -11.94 18.59 8.23
N GLY A 219 -11.10 18.67 7.21
CA GLY A 219 -9.69 18.29 7.31
C GLY A 219 -9.40 16.78 7.26
N GLU A 220 -10.40 15.92 7.07
CA GLU A 220 -10.25 14.45 7.01
C GLU A 220 -9.77 13.94 5.64
N ARG A 221 -9.93 14.74 4.58
CA ARG A 221 -9.57 14.36 3.21
C ARG A 221 -8.06 14.24 3.04
N SER A 222 -7.61 13.12 2.48
CA SER A 222 -6.18 12.89 2.22
C SER A 222 -5.97 11.71 1.26
N PRO A 223 -5.04 11.81 0.28
CA PRO A 223 -4.81 10.79 -0.75
C PRO A 223 -3.93 9.64 -0.24
N VAL A 224 -4.24 9.08 0.94
CA VAL A 224 -3.47 8.00 1.58
C VAL A 224 -3.45 6.72 0.74
N PHE A 225 -4.58 6.35 0.14
CA PHE A 225 -4.66 5.18 -0.75
C PHE A 225 -3.92 5.41 -2.07
N VAL A 226 -3.97 6.63 -2.63
CA VAL A 226 -3.18 6.99 -3.82
C VAL A 226 -1.68 6.96 -3.52
N GLN A 227 -1.27 7.39 -2.32
CA GLN A 227 0.12 7.26 -1.87
C GLN A 227 0.56 5.79 -1.78
N PHE A 228 -0.34 4.88 -1.38
CA PHE A 228 -0.07 3.44 -1.43
C PHE A 228 0.02 2.91 -2.86
N MET A 229 -0.85 3.34 -3.77
CA MET A 229 -0.74 3.00 -5.20
C MET A 229 0.61 3.47 -5.80
N ASP A 230 1.06 4.67 -5.44
CA ASP A 230 2.37 5.18 -5.87
C ASP A 230 3.52 4.35 -5.27
N ALA A 231 3.45 3.98 -3.99
CA ALA A 231 4.42 3.06 -3.40
C ALA A 231 4.46 1.69 -4.12
N CYS A 232 3.30 1.16 -4.55
CA CYS A 232 3.23 -0.05 -5.38
C CYS A 232 3.86 0.18 -6.76
N TYR A 233 3.66 1.35 -7.36
CA TYR A 233 4.31 1.74 -8.61
C TYR A 233 5.84 1.78 -8.47
N GLN A 234 6.37 2.24 -7.34
CA GLN A 234 7.82 2.20 -7.07
C GLN A 234 8.33 0.75 -7.05
N LEU A 235 7.61 -0.18 -6.39
CA LEU A 235 7.98 -1.60 -6.39
C LEU A 235 7.92 -2.21 -7.79
N LEU A 236 6.83 -1.97 -8.53
CA LEU A 236 6.68 -2.45 -9.90
C LEU A 236 7.81 -1.94 -10.81
N THR A 237 8.23 -0.69 -10.61
CA THR A 237 9.32 -0.07 -11.38
C THR A 237 10.70 -0.65 -11.03
N GLN A 238 10.95 -1.01 -9.78
CA GLN A 238 12.21 -1.60 -9.34
C GLN A 238 12.27 -3.12 -9.61
N PHE A 239 11.12 -3.80 -9.65
CA PHE A 239 10.98 -5.24 -9.86
C PHE A 239 10.02 -5.55 -11.03
N PRO A 240 10.40 -5.21 -12.28
CA PRO A 240 9.49 -5.21 -13.44
C PRO A 240 8.91 -6.57 -13.82
N THR A 241 9.49 -7.68 -13.34
CA THR A 241 9.04 -9.05 -13.62
C THR A 241 8.26 -9.69 -12.46
N HIS A 242 8.24 -9.08 -11.27
CA HIS A 242 7.75 -9.76 -10.06
C HIS A 242 6.26 -9.56 -9.78
N PHE A 243 5.59 -8.69 -10.55
CA PHE A 243 4.17 -8.39 -10.41
C PHE A 243 3.40 -8.88 -11.64
N GLN A 244 2.32 -9.62 -11.40
CA GLN A 244 1.43 -10.11 -12.46
C GLN A 244 0.62 -8.98 -13.09
N PHE A 245 0.34 -7.93 -12.32
CA PHE A 245 -0.36 -6.76 -12.80
C PHE A 245 0.61 -5.68 -13.30
N ASN A 246 0.13 -4.86 -14.23
CA ASN A 246 0.85 -3.72 -14.79
C ASN A 246 0.42 -2.39 -14.13
N THR A 247 1.02 -1.28 -14.57
CA THR A 247 0.72 0.07 -14.04
C THR A 247 -0.71 0.54 -14.31
N LYS A 248 -1.41 -0.02 -15.31
CA LYS A 248 -2.81 0.34 -15.61
C LYS A 248 -3.74 -0.08 -14.48
N LEU A 249 -3.48 -1.19 -13.79
CA LEU A 249 -4.28 -1.57 -12.63
C LEU A 249 -4.16 -0.54 -11.52
N LEU A 250 -2.94 -0.07 -11.23
CA LEU A 250 -2.69 0.95 -10.21
C LEU A 250 -3.38 2.27 -10.56
N LEU A 251 -3.30 2.71 -11.82
CA LEU A 251 -3.98 3.92 -12.31
C LEU A 251 -5.51 3.77 -12.21
N PHE A 252 -6.04 2.62 -12.61
CA PHE A 252 -7.46 2.31 -12.56
C PHE A 252 -8.00 2.40 -11.12
N LEU A 253 -7.29 1.81 -10.15
CA LEU A 253 -7.66 1.90 -8.73
C LEU A 253 -7.50 3.32 -8.17
N ALA A 254 -6.41 4.02 -8.50
CA ALA A 254 -6.18 5.40 -8.08
C ALA A 254 -7.24 6.38 -8.60
N HIS A 255 -7.82 6.10 -9.77
CA HIS A 255 -8.97 6.85 -10.29
C HIS A 255 -10.28 6.43 -9.59
N HIS A 256 -10.57 5.13 -9.55
CA HIS A 256 -11.87 4.64 -9.06
C HIS A 256 -12.05 4.70 -7.53
N VAL A 257 -11.00 5.00 -6.77
CA VAL A 257 -11.13 5.39 -5.36
C VAL A 257 -11.89 6.71 -5.19
N TYR A 258 -11.98 7.56 -6.22
CA TYR A 258 -12.74 8.81 -6.19
C TYR A 258 -14.05 8.75 -6.99
N SER A 259 -14.11 7.94 -8.04
CA SER A 259 -15.21 8.00 -9.01
C SER A 259 -16.57 7.54 -8.47
N CYS A 260 -16.59 6.82 -7.34
CA CYS A 260 -17.80 6.21 -6.76
C CYS A 260 -18.58 5.31 -7.74
N LYS A 261 -17.92 4.79 -8.79
CA LYS A 261 -18.55 3.92 -9.80
C LYS A 261 -18.83 2.52 -9.24
N PHE A 262 -17.98 2.07 -8.32
CA PHE A 262 -18.04 0.77 -7.68
C PHE A 262 -18.24 0.94 -6.17
N GLY A 263 -18.80 -0.08 -5.52
CA GLY A 263 -19.04 -0.05 -4.07
C GLY A 263 -17.82 -0.32 -3.20
N THR A 264 -16.76 -0.92 -3.77
CA THR A 264 -15.60 -1.44 -3.04
C THR A 264 -14.97 -0.40 -2.11
N PHE A 265 -14.85 0.85 -2.56
CA PHE A 265 -14.23 1.94 -1.79
C PHE A 265 -15.24 2.91 -1.18
N LEU A 266 -16.53 2.59 -1.13
CA LEU A 266 -17.52 3.43 -0.46
C LEU A 266 -17.55 3.14 1.05
N GLY A 267 -17.86 4.14 1.86
CA GLY A 267 -17.97 4.03 3.31
C GLY A 267 -16.63 3.85 4.04
N ASP A 268 -16.67 3.95 5.37
CA ASP A 268 -15.46 4.06 6.21
C ASP A 268 -15.06 2.78 6.94
N ASN A 269 -15.95 1.79 7.01
CA ASN A 269 -15.71 0.52 7.68
C ASN A 269 -16.69 -0.55 7.20
N GLU A 270 -16.34 -1.81 7.43
CA GLU A 270 -17.13 -2.98 7.02
C GLU A 270 -18.58 -2.94 7.54
N ARG A 271 -18.78 -2.61 8.82
CA ARG A 271 -20.12 -2.51 9.42
C ARG A 271 -21.00 -1.50 8.70
N THR A 272 -20.47 -0.32 8.37
CA THR A 272 -21.22 0.70 7.61
C THR A 272 -21.57 0.19 6.23
N ARG A 273 -20.62 -0.45 5.52
CA ARG A 273 -20.85 -0.98 4.17
C ARG A 273 -21.93 -2.06 4.15
N GLU A 274 -21.92 -2.95 5.13
CA GLU A 274 -22.96 -3.98 5.27
C GLU A 274 -24.32 -3.37 5.56
N LYS A 275 -24.41 -2.48 6.57
CA LYS A 275 -25.67 -1.83 6.96
C LYS A 275 -26.31 -1.04 5.82
N GLU A 276 -25.50 -0.40 4.99
CA GLU A 276 -25.97 0.42 3.87
C GLU A 276 -26.22 -0.38 2.59
N GLY A 277 -25.90 -1.69 2.56
CA GLY A 277 -26.06 -2.56 1.39
C GLY A 277 -25.01 -2.29 0.30
N LEU A 278 -23.87 -1.70 0.65
CA LEU A 278 -22.81 -1.29 -0.28
C LEU A 278 -21.94 -2.46 -0.78
N ILE A 279 -22.02 -3.64 -0.16
CA ILE A 279 -21.15 -4.79 -0.50
C ILE A 279 -21.79 -5.70 -1.55
N LYS A 280 -23.08 -6.06 -1.39
CA LYS A 280 -23.73 -7.08 -2.22
C LYS A 280 -25.00 -6.61 -2.93
N ASP A 281 -25.70 -5.61 -2.39
CA ASP A 281 -27.09 -5.36 -2.79
C ASP A 281 -27.24 -4.19 -3.77
N LYS A 282 -26.52 -3.09 -3.51
CA LYS A 282 -26.76 -1.81 -4.20
C LYS A 282 -25.68 -1.41 -5.19
N THR A 283 -24.55 -2.11 -5.21
CA THR A 283 -23.36 -1.71 -5.96
C THR A 283 -22.66 -2.92 -6.57
N THR A 284 -21.81 -2.67 -7.56
CA THR A 284 -20.91 -3.67 -8.12
C THR A 284 -19.51 -3.50 -7.53
N SER A 285 -18.82 -4.62 -7.31
CA SER A 285 -17.42 -4.61 -6.91
C SER A 285 -16.51 -4.17 -8.07
N ILE A 286 -15.49 -3.37 -7.77
CA ILE A 286 -14.46 -2.98 -8.74
C ILE A 286 -13.74 -4.21 -9.33
N TRP A 287 -13.63 -5.24 -8.50
CA TRP A 287 -13.01 -6.52 -8.80
C TRP A 287 -13.76 -7.30 -9.86
N THR A 288 -15.09 -7.20 -9.92
CA THR A 288 -15.85 -7.80 -11.03
C THR A 288 -15.35 -7.27 -12.37
N TYR A 289 -15.21 -5.93 -12.48
CA TYR A 289 -14.69 -5.32 -13.70
C TYR A 289 -13.23 -5.69 -13.97
N VAL A 290 -12.35 -5.64 -12.95
CA VAL A 290 -10.92 -5.95 -13.10
C VAL A 290 -10.73 -7.38 -13.62
N ASN A 291 -11.47 -8.34 -13.08
CA ASN A 291 -11.31 -9.74 -13.45
C ASN A 291 -11.94 -10.09 -14.80
N ASP A 292 -13.08 -9.48 -15.14
CA ASP A 292 -13.68 -9.64 -16.47
C ASP A 292 -12.78 -9.05 -17.57
N ASN A 293 -11.96 -8.05 -17.23
CA ASN A 293 -11.04 -7.37 -18.15
C ASN A 293 -9.56 -7.62 -17.79
N VAL A 294 -9.25 -8.76 -17.16
CA VAL A 294 -7.93 -9.01 -16.55
C VAL A 294 -6.77 -8.82 -17.53
N TYR A 295 -6.95 -9.14 -18.80
CA TYR A 295 -5.92 -9.02 -19.84
C TYR A 295 -5.39 -7.60 -20.04
N ASP A 296 -6.20 -6.56 -19.77
CA ASP A 296 -5.72 -5.17 -19.84
C ASP A 296 -4.78 -4.82 -18.68
N PHE A 297 -4.86 -5.59 -17.59
CA PHE A 297 -4.11 -5.38 -16.35
C PHE A 297 -2.91 -6.29 -16.21
N LEU A 298 -2.71 -7.28 -17.09
CA LEU A 298 -1.58 -8.21 -16.99
C LEU A 298 -0.25 -7.56 -17.44
N ASN A 299 0.80 -7.89 -16.70
CA ASN A 299 2.18 -7.64 -17.07
C ASN A 299 2.72 -8.85 -17.87
N PRO A 300 3.06 -8.68 -19.17
CA PRO A 300 3.56 -9.78 -19.98
C PRO A 300 4.95 -10.27 -19.56
N PHE A 301 5.70 -9.48 -18.80
CA PHE A 301 7.01 -9.86 -18.28
C PHE A 301 6.94 -10.58 -16.92
N TYR A 302 5.73 -10.88 -16.43
CA TYR A 302 5.56 -11.53 -15.14
C TYR A 302 6.17 -12.93 -15.11
N GLN A 303 7.04 -13.12 -14.11
CA GLN A 303 7.64 -14.36 -13.71
C GLN A 303 7.34 -14.59 -12.24
N GLU A 304 6.78 -15.75 -11.93
CA GLU A 304 6.56 -16.15 -10.55
C GLU A 304 7.92 -16.33 -9.86
N SER A 305 8.08 -15.73 -8.69
CA SER A 305 9.32 -15.76 -7.92
C SER A 305 9.00 -15.65 -6.43
N ASP A 306 9.60 -16.55 -5.65
CA ASP A 306 9.55 -16.58 -4.18
C ASP A 306 10.50 -15.56 -3.52
N ASP A 307 11.15 -14.69 -4.32
CA ASP A 307 12.09 -13.71 -3.81
C ASP A 307 11.43 -12.74 -2.84
N ILE A 308 12.12 -12.46 -1.73
CA ILE A 308 11.74 -11.40 -0.80
C ILE A 308 12.25 -10.07 -1.38
N LEU A 309 11.33 -9.15 -1.69
CA LEU A 309 11.67 -7.90 -2.34
C LEU A 309 12.32 -6.93 -1.35
N LYS A 310 13.49 -6.40 -1.72
CA LYS A 310 14.19 -5.35 -0.97
C LYS A 310 14.40 -4.12 -1.85
N PRO A 311 13.44 -3.18 -1.92
CA PRO A 311 13.58 -2.00 -2.77
C PRO A 311 14.70 -1.07 -2.28
N SER A 312 15.34 -0.36 -3.21
CA SER A 312 16.08 0.84 -2.87
C SER A 312 15.10 1.91 -2.40
N CYS A 313 15.40 2.46 -1.22
CA CYS A 313 14.66 3.57 -0.61
C CYS A 313 15.46 4.88 -0.74
N ASP A 314 16.48 4.91 -1.60
CA ASP A 314 17.23 6.12 -1.88
C ASP A 314 16.35 7.09 -2.64
N TYR A 315 16.51 8.38 -2.35
CA TYR A 315 15.71 9.42 -3.00
C TYR A 315 15.86 9.37 -4.54
N LEU A 316 17.05 9.02 -5.03
CA LEU A 316 17.35 8.88 -6.46
C LEU A 316 16.67 7.67 -7.13
N ALA A 317 16.27 6.66 -6.35
CA ALA A 317 15.58 5.48 -6.86
C ALA A 317 14.05 5.69 -6.97
N ILE A 318 13.51 6.67 -6.25
CA ILE A 318 12.08 6.98 -6.24
C ILE A 318 11.76 7.89 -7.43
N LYS A 319 10.84 7.45 -8.29
CA LYS A 319 10.48 8.16 -9.52
C LYS A 319 9.12 8.82 -9.39
N LEU A 320 8.94 9.97 -10.04
CA LEU A 320 7.59 10.53 -10.21
C LEU A 320 6.74 9.56 -11.03
N TRP A 321 5.55 9.21 -10.53
CA TRP A 321 4.55 8.47 -11.29
C TRP A 321 3.88 9.36 -12.34
N LYS A 322 4.56 9.51 -13.48
CA LYS A 322 4.20 10.48 -14.52
C LYS A 322 2.81 10.22 -15.09
N GLU A 323 2.44 8.96 -15.28
CA GLU A 323 1.16 8.55 -15.84
C GLU A 323 -0.02 8.98 -14.95
N HIS A 324 0.18 9.10 -13.64
CA HIS A 324 -0.83 9.61 -12.72
C HIS A 324 -0.80 11.15 -12.64
N PHE A 325 0.36 11.72 -12.33
CA PHE A 325 0.46 13.15 -12.03
C PHE A 325 0.49 14.06 -13.27
N LEU A 326 0.97 13.55 -14.41
CA LEU A 326 1.08 14.30 -15.67
C LEU A 326 0.08 13.83 -16.73
N ALA A 327 -0.95 13.08 -16.36
CA ALA A 327 -1.95 12.54 -17.29
C ALA A 327 -2.57 13.60 -18.23
N PHE A 328 -2.77 14.82 -17.72
CA PHE A 328 -3.38 15.93 -18.46
C PHE A 328 -2.38 17.01 -18.91
N SER A 329 -1.07 16.77 -18.70
CA SER A 329 -0.03 17.74 -19.06
C SER A 329 0.17 17.78 -20.57
N GLU A 330 0.34 18.97 -21.15
CA GLU A 330 0.67 19.06 -22.58
C GLU A 330 2.07 18.56 -22.93
N ILE A 331 2.94 18.38 -21.93
CA ILE A 331 4.28 17.80 -22.13
C ILE A 331 4.22 16.31 -22.49
N THR A 332 3.16 15.62 -22.09
CA THR A 332 2.92 14.20 -22.39
C THR A 332 1.94 14.01 -23.54
N LYS A 333 1.24 15.05 -23.99
CA LYS A 333 0.39 14.98 -25.18
C LYS A 333 1.27 14.76 -26.41
N TYR A 334 1.24 13.53 -26.91
CA TYR A 334 1.68 13.22 -28.27
C TYR A 334 0.91 14.09 -29.26
N GLN A 335 1.62 14.81 -30.14
CA GLN A 335 1.03 15.46 -31.31
C GLN A 335 1.04 14.44 -32.45
N PRO A 336 -0.10 13.91 -32.89
CA PRO A 336 -0.14 12.96 -33.99
C PRO A 336 0.17 13.67 -35.30
N ASP A 337 1.07 13.12 -36.09
CA ASP A 337 0.95 13.23 -37.55
C ASP A 337 -0.29 12.39 -37.94
N GLU A 338 -1.21 12.95 -38.72
CA GLU A 338 -2.52 12.35 -39.09
C GLU A 338 -2.43 10.97 -39.77
N ALA A 339 -1.22 10.47 -40.06
CA ALA A 339 -0.94 9.17 -40.66
C ALA A 339 -0.37 8.12 -39.68
N GLN A 340 -0.15 8.45 -38.39
CA GLN A 340 0.48 7.53 -37.43
C GLN A 340 -0.40 7.24 -36.21
N ILE A 341 -0.60 5.95 -35.93
CA ILE A 341 -1.15 5.46 -34.66
C ILE A 341 -0.31 6.06 -33.52
N SER A 342 -0.97 6.58 -32.47
CA SER A 342 -0.26 7.12 -31.30
C SER A 342 0.79 6.11 -30.79
N PRO A 343 2.03 6.52 -30.49
CA PRO A 343 3.08 5.64 -29.96
C PRO A 343 2.62 4.83 -28.76
N ASP A 344 1.73 5.37 -27.94
CA ASP A 344 1.15 4.68 -26.78
C ASP A 344 0.17 3.58 -27.21
N ASP A 345 -0.68 3.82 -28.22
CA ASP A 345 -1.58 2.81 -28.78
C ASP A 345 -0.81 1.71 -29.50
N HIS A 346 0.28 2.07 -30.19
CA HIS A 346 1.18 1.10 -30.83
C HIS A 346 1.91 0.23 -29.80
N LYS A 347 2.44 0.86 -28.73
CA LYS A 347 3.07 0.16 -27.61
C LYS A 347 2.09 -0.78 -26.91
N ASP A 348 0.86 -0.34 -26.68
CA ASP A 348 -0.20 -1.15 -26.09
C ASP A 348 -0.56 -2.36 -26.96
N SER A 349 -0.67 -2.16 -28.28
CA SER A 349 -0.91 -3.23 -29.24
C SER A 349 0.22 -4.27 -29.23
N ILE A 350 1.48 -3.82 -29.24
CA ILE A 350 2.65 -4.70 -29.10
C ILE A 350 2.59 -5.45 -27.78
N MET A 351 2.30 -4.77 -26.68
CA MET A 351 2.25 -5.36 -25.34
C MET A 351 1.17 -6.46 -25.24
N LYS A 352 -0.01 -6.23 -25.83
CA LYS A 352 -1.08 -7.22 -25.95
C LYS A 352 -0.65 -8.42 -26.78
N LYS A 353 0.03 -8.20 -27.91
CA LYS A 353 0.56 -9.29 -28.74
C LYS A 353 1.57 -10.15 -27.97
N VAL A 354 2.55 -9.52 -27.33
CA VAL A 354 3.57 -10.20 -26.51
C VAL A 354 2.92 -10.98 -25.36
N LEU A 355 1.91 -10.40 -24.70
CA LEU A 355 1.16 -11.11 -23.66
C LEU A 355 0.52 -12.39 -24.18
N MET A 356 -0.15 -12.32 -25.33
CA MET A 356 -0.84 -13.46 -25.93
C MET A 356 0.15 -14.57 -26.33
N GLU A 357 1.29 -14.20 -26.92
CA GLU A 357 2.37 -15.13 -27.27
C GLU A 357 2.95 -15.81 -26.02
N ASN A 358 3.21 -15.04 -24.95
CA ASN A 358 3.72 -15.57 -23.68
C ASN A 358 2.73 -16.54 -23.02
N LEU A 359 1.43 -16.23 -23.03
CA LEU A 359 0.40 -17.13 -22.50
C LEU A 359 0.31 -18.43 -23.30
N LEU A 360 0.41 -18.35 -24.63
CA LEU A 360 0.42 -19.54 -25.49
C LEU A 360 1.66 -20.42 -25.22
N MET A 361 2.83 -19.81 -25.07
CA MET A 361 4.06 -20.53 -24.71
C MET A 361 3.95 -21.22 -23.36
N LYS A 362 3.49 -20.51 -22.32
CA LYS A 362 3.30 -21.10 -20.98
C LYS A 362 2.35 -22.31 -21.01
N LYS A 363 1.25 -22.21 -21.78
CA LYS A 363 0.32 -23.33 -21.95
C LYS A 363 0.97 -24.53 -22.64
N ARG A 364 1.80 -24.32 -23.67
CA ARG A 364 2.53 -25.40 -24.36
C ARG A 364 3.56 -26.06 -23.45
N ILE A 365 4.29 -25.28 -22.65
CA ILE A 365 5.25 -25.82 -21.68
C ILE A 365 4.54 -26.71 -20.67
N ALA A 366 3.44 -26.24 -20.07
CA ALA A 366 2.67 -27.03 -19.11
C ALA A 366 2.11 -28.32 -19.71
N GLN A 367 1.72 -28.31 -20.99
CA GLN A 367 1.29 -29.53 -21.69
C GLN A 367 2.43 -30.53 -21.90
N LEU A 368 3.64 -30.05 -22.22
CA LEU A 368 4.82 -30.90 -22.37
C LEU A 368 5.24 -31.50 -21.03
N GLU A 369 5.27 -30.70 -19.96
CA GLU A 369 5.58 -31.16 -18.60
C GLU A 369 4.59 -32.22 -18.10
N ALA A 370 3.29 -32.03 -18.38
CA ALA A 370 2.27 -33.03 -18.04
C ALA A 370 2.47 -34.34 -18.84
N SER A 371 2.87 -34.25 -20.11
CA SER A 371 3.12 -35.45 -20.94
C SER A 371 4.37 -36.22 -20.53
N GLU A 372 5.40 -35.55 -19.98
CA GLU A 372 6.59 -36.22 -19.43
C GLU A 372 6.28 -36.96 -18.11
N GLN A 373 5.30 -36.51 -17.33
CA GLN A 373 4.90 -37.18 -16.09
C GLN A 373 4.05 -38.45 -16.33
N GLU A 374 3.40 -38.59 -17.48
CA GLU A 374 2.60 -39.78 -17.84
C GLU A 374 3.46 -40.96 -18.35
N TYR A 375 4.74 -40.73 -18.68
CA TYR A 375 5.69 -41.77 -19.09
C TYR A 375 7.00 -41.69 -18.29
N PRO A 376 6.99 -42.07 -17.00
CA PRO A 376 8.24 -42.16 -16.24
C PRO A 376 9.08 -43.30 -16.81
N SER A 377 10.29 -42.97 -17.23
CA SER A 377 11.33 -43.92 -17.68
C SER A 377 11.69 -44.97 -16.64
#